data_AF-A0A2M8Q447-F1
#
_entry.id   AF-A0A2M8Q447-F1
#
_cell.length_a   1.000
_cell.length_b   1.000
_cell.length_c   1.000
_cell.angle_alpha   90.00
_cell.angle_beta   90.00
_cell.angle_gamma   90.00
#
_symmetry.space_group_name_H-M   'P 1'
#
loop_
_entity.id
_entity.type
_entity.pdbx_description
1 polymer ?
#
loop_
_entity_poly.entity_id
_entity_poly.type
_entity_poly.pdbx_seq_one_letter_code
_entity_poly.pdbx_strand_id
1 'polypeptide(L)'
;MMLITDLEFIARQAAEKADDYEAFRYYIELDERSDEALDELVEQIATPIIAAIDCTTCANCCRHLDVYLTEADAQRLSSGTFIPYSTLLHQYIDREHAAQVEEWGMFQQKPCVFLKDTLCSIYEYRPESCRIYPMFTPDFRWTLEDTFGGIGLCPIIYNVIEQLKIQLGW
;
A
#
# COMPACT_ATOMS: atom_id res chain seq x y z
N MET A 1 -15.72 11.97 11.92
CA MET A 1 -14.49 11.85 12.74
C MET A 1 -13.40 12.71 12.12
N MET A 2 -12.49 13.27 12.91
CA MET A 2 -11.32 13.98 12.39
C MET A 2 -10.26 12.97 11.93
N LEU A 3 -9.93 12.96 10.65
CA LEU A 3 -8.89 12.09 10.09
C LEU A 3 -7.51 12.68 10.36
N ILE A 4 -6.57 11.81 10.73
CA ILE A 4 -5.18 12.19 11.02
C ILE A 4 -4.35 12.00 9.75
N THR A 5 -3.71 13.05 9.26
CA THR A 5 -2.90 13.01 8.02
C THR A 5 -1.47 13.50 8.19
N ASP A 6 -1.08 13.93 9.39
CA ASP A 6 0.28 14.33 9.72
C ASP A 6 1.20 13.10 9.77
N LEU A 7 2.15 13.03 8.84
CA LEU A 7 3.01 11.85 8.65
C LEU A 7 4.00 11.65 9.80
N GLU A 8 4.51 12.73 10.40
CA GLU A 8 5.45 12.62 11.52
C GLU A 8 4.72 12.11 12.77
N PHE A 9 3.50 12.60 13.00
CA PHE A 9 2.63 12.11 14.04
C PHE A 9 2.28 10.63 13.83
N ILE A 10 1.85 10.24 12.63
CA ILE A 10 1.50 8.86 12.30
C ILE A 10 2.69 7.92 12.50
N ALA A 11 3.86 8.26 11.95
CA ALA A 11 5.06 7.44 12.10
C ALA A 11 5.47 7.27 13.56
N ARG A 12 5.39 8.35 14.35
CA ARG A 12 5.68 8.31 15.78
C ARG A 12 4.66 7.47 16.55
N GLN A 13 3.37 7.63 16.29
CA GLN A 13 2.32 6.82 16.93
C GLN A 13 2.45 5.34 16.57
N ALA A 14 2.73 5.03 15.31
CA ALA A 14 2.98 3.66 14.84
C ALA A 14 4.14 3.01 15.59
N ALA A 15 5.24 3.74 15.78
CA ALA A 15 6.39 3.26 16.55
C ALA A 15 6.07 3.11 18.05
N GLU A 16 5.38 4.08 18.66
CA GLU A 16 5.01 4.05 20.09
C GLU A 16 4.03 2.91 20.42
N LYS A 17 3.15 2.53 19.48
CA LYS A 17 2.11 1.51 19.66
C LYS A 17 2.42 0.21 18.90
N ALA A 18 3.68 -0.06 18.54
CA ALA A 18 4.04 -1.20 17.70
C ALA A 18 3.54 -2.54 18.26
N ASP A 19 3.74 -2.80 19.55
CA ASP A 19 3.28 -4.03 20.22
C ASP A 19 1.74 -4.18 20.22
N ASP A 20 1.02 -3.05 20.34
CA ASP A 20 -0.44 -3.01 20.31
C ASP A 20 -0.99 -3.29 18.91
N TYR A 21 -0.34 -2.78 17.87
CA TYR A 21 -0.67 -3.12 16.48
C TYR A 21 -0.38 -4.58 16.16
N GLU A 22 0.73 -5.12 16.64
CA GLU A 22 1.05 -6.54 16.43
C GLU A 22 0.04 -7.45 17.13
N ALA A 23 -0.34 -7.14 18.38
CA ALA A 23 -1.39 -7.86 19.08
C ALA A 23 -2.75 -7.76 18.35
N PHE A 24 -3.11 -6.58 17.84
CA PHE A 24 -4.33 -6.39 17.07
C PHE A 24 -4.31 -7.14 15.73
N ARG A 25 -3.16 -7.23 15.05
CA ARG A 25 -2.99 -8.03 13.83
C ARG A 25 -3.35 -9.49 14.08
N TYR A 26 -2.80 -10.08 15.15
CA TYR A 26 -3.12 -11.45 15.55
C TYR A 26 -4.60 -11.62 15.96
N TYR A 27 -5.19 -10.61 16.59
CA TYR A 27 -6.62 -10.62 16.90
C TYR A 27 -7.48 -10.73 15.63
N ILE A 28 -7.15 -9.97 14.58
CA ILE A 28 -7.85 -10.07 13.29
C ILE A 28 -7.59 -11.40 12.58
N GLU A 29 -6.36 -11.90 12.61
CA GLU A 29 -5.99 -13.19 12.03
C GLU A 29 -6.81 -14.34 12.64
N LEU A 30 -7.09 -14.27 13.94
CA LEU A 30 -7.85 -15.27 14.70
C LEU A 30 -9.34 -14.94 14.86
N ASP A 31 -9.83 -13.85 14.27
CA ASP A 31 -11.23 -13.46 14.37
C ASP A 31 -12.13 -14.56 13.77
N GLU A 32 -13.22 -14.93 14.45
CA GLU A 32 -14.10 -16.02 14.02
C GLU A 32 -15.10 -15.62 12.92
N ARG A 33 -15.18 -14.32 12.57
CA ARG A 33 -16.00 -13.85 11.43
C ARG A 33 -15.50 -14.47 10.13
N SER A 34 -16.42 -14.77 9.21
CA SER A 34 -16.02 -15.18 7.86
C SER A 34 -15.25 -14.06 7.16
N ASP A 35 -14.46 -14.42 6.15
CA ASP A 35 -13.70 -13.44 5.36
C ASP A 35 -14.62 -12.39 4.73
N GLU A 36 -15.80 -12.80 4.24
CA GLU A 36 -16.78 -11.88 3.65
C GLU A 36 -17.34 -10.89 4.67
N ALA A 37 -17.64 -11.35 5.89
CA ALA A 37 -18.16 -10.47 6.94
C ALA A 37 -17.09 -9.48 7.44
N LEU A 38 -15.83 -9.90 7.45
CA LEU A 38 -14.70 -9.03 7.79
C LEU A 38 -14.46 -8.01 6.67
N ASP A 39 -14.47 -8.43 5.41
CA ASP A 39 -14.36 -7.54 4.26
C ASP A 39 -15.48 -6.49 4.24
N GLU A 40 -16.72 -6.89 4.48
CA GLU A 40 -17.85 -5.94 4.55
C GLU A 40 -17.65 -4.89 5.64
N LEU A 41 -17.16 -5.29 6.82
CA LEU A 41 -16.87 -4.36 7.91
C LEU A 41 -15.74 -3.39 7.54
N VAL A 42 -14.64 -3.92 6.98
CA VAL A 42 -13.47 -3.13 6.60
C VAL A 42 -13.83 -2.16 5.48
N GLU A 43 -14.61 -2.58 4.50
CA GLU A 43 -15.04 -1.72 3.38
C GLU A 43 -15.93 -0.57 3.85
N GLN A 44 -16.84 -0.83 4.80
CA GLN A 44 -17.67 0.21 5.44
C GLN A 44 -16.84 1.28 6.15
N ILE A 45 -15.67 0.91 6.67
CA ILE A 45 -14.73 1.82 7.33
C ILE A 45 -13.83 2.51 6.30
N ALA A 46 -13.26 1.75 5.37
CA ALA A 46 -12.24 2.20 4.45
C ALA A 46 -12.78 3.14 3.37
N THR A 47 -13.95 2.83 2.79
CA THR A 47 -14.56 3.65 1.73
C THR A 47 -14.64 5.14 2.07
N PRO A 48 -15.24 5.57 3.21
CA PRO A 48 -15.31 7.00 3.54
C PRO A 48 -13.95 7.62 3.88
N ILE A 49 -12.98 6.85 4.37
CA ILE A 49 -11.63 7.32 4.70
C ILE A 49 -10.82 7.56 3.42
N ILE A 50 -10.83 6.58 2.50
CA ILE A 50 -10.19 6.67 1.19
C ILE A 50 -10.73 7.87 0.42
N ALA A 51 -12.05 8.09 0.44
CA ALA A 51 -12.68 9.22 -0.23
C ALA A 51 -12.29 10.60 0.37
N ALA A 52 -11.87 10.64 1.63
CA ALA A 52 -11.59 11.87 2.37
C ALA A 52 -10.11 12.25 2.42
N ILE A 53 -9.19 11.35 2.02
CA ILE A 53 -7.74 11.59 2.03
C ILE A 53 -7.20 11.58 0.60
N ASP A 54 -6.65 12.70 0.17
CA ASP A 54 -5.96 12.79 -1.13
C ASP A 54 -4.58 12.12 -1.05
N CYS A 55 -4.50 10.88 -1.54
CA CYS A 55 -3.27 10.08 -1.55
C CYS A 55 -2.17 10.63 -2.47
N THR A 56 -2.48 11.61 -3.33
CA THR A 56 -1.51 12.24 -4.26
C THR A 56 -0.67 13.35 -3.62
N THR A 57 -0.93 13.66 -2.35
CA THR A 57 -0.28 14.77 -1.63
C THR A 57 1.02 14.38 -0.92
N CYS A 58 1.14 13.15 -0.41
CA CYS A 58 2.26 12.75 0.44
C CYS A 58 3.42 12.06 -0.30
N ALA A 59 3.11 11.30 -1.35
CA ALA A 59 4.06 10.41 -2.05
C ALA A 59 4.80 9.39 -1.17
N ASN A 60 4.34 9.11 0.05
CA ASN A 60 5.08 8.25 0.98
C ASN A 60 5.25 6.82 0.44
N CYS A 61 4.24 6.28 -0.25
CA CYS A 61 4.35 4.99 -0.94
C CYS A 61 5.47 5.01 -2.00
N CYS A 62 5.50 6.03 -2.87
CA CYS A 62 6.51 6.19 -3.92
C CYS A 62 7.94 6.40 -3.39
N ARG A 63 8.08 6.84 -2.14
CA ARG A 63 9.40 7.08 -1.49
C ARG A 63 9.95 5.83 -0.80
N HIS A 64 9.09 4.97 -0.27
CA HIS A 64 9.50 3.95 0.71
C HIS A 64 9.14 2.51 0.33
N LEU A 65 8.07 2.28 -0.43
CA LEU A 65 7.62 0.93 -0.76
C LEU A 65 8.40 0.34 -1.91
N ASP A 66 8.68 -0.95 -1.81
CA ASP A 66 9.05 -1.77 -2.94
C ASP A 66 7.80 -1.99 -3.81
N VAL A 67 7.96 -1.81 -5.12
CA VAL A 67 6.86 -1.92 -6.08
C VAL A 67 7.12 -3.13 -6.95
N TYR A 68 6.36 -4.19 -6.68
CA TYR A 68 6.32 -5.38 -7.52
C TYR A 68 5.50 -5.13 -8.78
N LEU A 69 5.92 -5.78 -9.86
CA LEU A 69 5.47 -5.57 -11.23
C LEU A 69 5.10 -6.91 -11.84
N THR A 70 4.13 -6.86 -12.74
CA THR A 70 3.84 -7.95 -13.67
C THR A 70 4.43 -7.65 -15.05
N GLU A 71 4.45 -8.66 -15.93
CA GLU A 71 4.76 -8.44 -17.35
C GLU A 71 3.81 -7.42 -18.00
N ALA A 72 2.52 -7.48 -17.64
CA ALA A 72 1.53 -6.53 -18.12
C ALA A 72 1.85 -5.09 -17.67
N ASP A 73 2.37 -4.90 -16.45
CA ASP A 73 2.84 -3.59 -15.99
C ASP A 73 4.03 -3.11 -16.81
N ALA A 74 5.02 -3.96 -17.09
CA ALA A 74 6.15 -3.57 -17.92
C ALA A 74 5.74 -3.17 -19.35
N GLN A 75 4.76 -3.85 -19.95
CA GLN A 75 4.19 -3.47 -21.25
C GLN A 75 3.44 -2.13 -21.20
N ARG A 76 2.65 -1.92 -20.14
CA ARG A 76 1.93 -0.67 -19.86
C ARG A 76 2.89 0.50 -19.69
N LEU A 77 3.95 0.30 -18.92
CA LEU A 77 5.03 1.26 -18.70
C LEU A 77 5.75 1.61 -20.01
N SER A 78 6.08 0.61 -20.83
CA SER A 78 6.74 0.83 -22.12
C SER A 78 5.90 1.73 -23.03
N SER A 79 4.60 1.46 -23.09
CA SER A 79 3.66 2.24 -23.88
C SER A 79 3.51 3.67 -23.36
N GLY A 80 3.44 3.84 -22.04
CA GLY A 80 3.22 5.15 -21.42
C GLY A 80 4.44 6.07 -21.36
N THR A 81 5.63 5.48 -21.25
CA THR A 81 6.90 6.23 -21.15
C THR A 81 7.59 6.41 -22.50
N PHE A 82 7.15 5.68 -23.53
CA PHE A 82 7.86 5.50 -24.79
C PHE A 82 9.28 4.93 -24.63
N ILE A 83 9.59 4.34 -23.48
CA ILE A 83 10.84 3.62 -23.24
C ILE A 83 10.69 2.21 -23.85
N PRO A 84 11.65 1.75 -24.67
CA PRO A 84 11.61 0.39 -25.21
C PRO A 84 11.51 -0.66 -24.10
N TYR A 85 10.67 -1.68 -24.30
CA TYR A 85 10.45 -2.75 -23.32
C TYR A 85 11.75 -3.40 -22.83
N SER A 86 12.69 -3.66 -23.74
CA SER A 86 14.02 -4.18 -23.38
C SER A 86 14.80 -3.25 -22.45
N THR A 87 14.67 -1.93 -22.65
CA THR A 87 15.33 -0.93 -21.79
C THR A 87 14.69 -0.91 -20.41
N LEU A 88 13.36 -1.04 -20.31
CA LEU A 88 12.67 -1.18 -19.01
C LEU A 88 13.17 -2.39 -18.23
N LEU A 89 13.22 -3.56 -18.88
CA LEU A 89 13.69 -4.79 -18.26
C LEU A 89 15.13 -4.72 -17.75
N HIS A 90 15.99 -3.94 -18.40
CA HIS A 90 17.41 -3.83 -18.01
C HIS A 90 17.68 -2.72 -17.00
N GLN A 91 17.04 -1.56 -17.15
CA GLN A 91 17.42 -0.34 -16.40
C GLN A 91 16.47 0.01 -15.26
N TYR A 92 15.24 -0.53 -15.26
CA TYR A 92 14.19 -0.10 -14.35
C TYR A 92 13.62 -1.23 -13.51
N ILE A 93 13.69 -2.46 -14.02
CA ILE A 93 13.08 -3.64 -13.41
C ILE A 93 14.19 -4.57 -12.93
N ASP A 94 14.14 -4.95 -11.66
CA ASP A 94 14.95 -5.99 -11.06
C ASP A 94 14.17 -7.30 -11.06
N ARG A 95 14.61 -8.26 -11.88
CA ARG A 95 14.02 -9.60 -11.93
C ARG A 95 14.77 -10.61 -11.08
N GLU A 96 16.01 -10.29 -10.68
CA GLU A 96 16.83 -11.19 -9.89
C GLU A 96 16.42 -11.14 -8.42
N HIS A 97 16.30 -9.93 -7.85
CA HIS A 97 15.81 -9.76 -6.49
C HIS A 97 14.33 -10.15 -6.36
N ALA A 98 13.50 -9.82 -7.35
CA ALA A 98 12.09 -10.21 -7.35
C ALA A 98 11.92 -11.75 -7.30
N ALA A 99 12.74 -12.51 -8.02
CA ALA A 99 12.68 -13.97 -8.01
C ALA A 99 12.99 -14.59 -6.63
N GLN A 100 13.70 -13.88 -5.74
CA GLN A 100 13.98 -14.35 -4.38
C GLN A 100 12.73 -14.35 -3.48
N VAL A 101 11.73 -13.55 -3.84
CA VAL A 101 10.43 -13.44 -3.16
C VAL A 101 9.28 -13.93 -4.06
N GLU A 102 9.60 -14.76 -5.05
CA GLU A 102 8.64 -15.38 -5.99
C GLU A 102 7.82 -14.38 -6.84
N GLU A 103 8.33 -13.16 -7.02
CA GLU A 103 7.72 -12.09 -7.82
C GLU A 103 8.31 -11.99 -9.23
N TRP A 104 7.52 -11.49 -10.20
CA TRP A 104 7.96 -11.41 -11.61
C TRP A 104 9.06 -10.36 -11.84
N GLY A 105 8.97 -9.22 -11.15
CA GLY A 105 9.91 -8.11 -11.21
C GLY A 105 9.55 -7.05 -10.17
N MET A 106 10.52 -6.21 -9.82
CA MET A 106 10.30 -5.06 -8.95
C MET A 106 11.04 -3.83 -9.49
N PHE A 107 10.66 -2.62 -9.10
CA PHE A 107 11.49 -1.45 -9.45
C PHE A 107 12.87 -1.52 -8.78
N GLN A 108 13.92 -1.17 -9.52
CA GLN A 108 15.33 -1.26 -9.04
C GLN A 108 15.70 -0.26 -7.93
N GLN A 109 14.95 0.84 -7.76
CA GLN A 109 15.35 1.92 -6.85
C GLN A 109 14.20 2.56 -6.09
N LYS A 110 14.54 3.02 -4.88
CA LYS A 110 13.72 3.86 -4.02
C LYS A 110 14.51 5.14 -3.66
N PRO A 111 13.90 6.35 -3.71
CA PRO A 111 12.55 6.64 -4.22
C PRO A 111 12.36 6.24 -5.69
N CYS A 112 11.11 5.95 -6.05
CA CYS A 112 10.72 5.55 -7.41
C CYS A 112 11.26 6.55 -8.46
N VAL A 113 11.84 6.05 -9.56
CA VAL A 113 12.37 6.88 -10.68
C VAL A 113 11.35 7.85 -11.26
N PHE A 114 10.06 7.49 -11.17
CA PHE A 114 8.97 8.24 -11.76
C PHE A 114 8.35 9.25 -10.78
N LEU A 115 8.87 9.35 -9.55
CA LEU A 115 8.38 10.33 -8.60
C LEU A 115 8.90 11.73 -9.00
N LYS A 116 7.98 12.66 -9.23
CA LYS A 116 8.27 14.09 -9.44
C LYS A 116 7.54 14.90 -8.38
N ASP A 117 8.31 15.51 -7.48
CA ASP A 117 7.80 16.19 -6.28
C ASP A 117 6.95 15.24 -5.41
N THR A 118 5.63 15.33 -5.49
CA THR A 118 4.67 14.46 -4.78
C THR A 118 3.82 13.59 -5.71
N LEU A 119 4.02 13.69 -7.03
CA LEU A 119 3.17 12.99 -8.00
C LEU A 119 4.00 12.12 -8.95
N CYS A 120 3.45 10.97 -9.32
CA CYS A 120 4.06 10.11 -10.31
C CYS A 120 3.99 10.75 -11.70
N SER A 121 5.13 10.86 -12.39
CA SER A 121 5.23 11.39 -13.76
C SER A 121 4.52 10.52 -14.79
N ILE A 122 4.18 9.28 -14.44
CA ILE A 122 3.48 8.31 -15.27
C ILE A 122 2.15 7.88 -14.62
N TYR A 123 1.46 8.79 -13.92
CA TYR A 123 0.30 8.46 -13.08
C TYR A 123 -0.74 7.57 -13.78
N GLU A 124 -1.03 7.84 -15.05
CA GLU A 124 -1.98 7.06 -15.87
C GLU A 124 -1.47 5.68 -16.28
N TYR A 125 -0.16 5.42 -16.20
CA TYR A 125 0.52 4.19 -16.60
C TYR A 125 1.18 3.46 -15.42
N ARG A 126 0.88 3.87 -14.19
CA ARG A 126 1.39 3.23 -12.97
C ARG A 126 1.12 1.70 -12.96
N PRO A 127 1.99 0.92 -12.32
CA PRO A 127 1.75 -0.51 -12.06
C PRO A 127 0.46 -0.74 -11.30
N GLU A 128 -0.10 -1.95 -11.40
CA GLU A 128 -1.34 -2.31 -10.72
C GLU A 128 -1.24 -2.15 -9.19
N SER A 129 -0.14 -2.62 -8.59
CA SER A 129 0.17 -2.45 -7.17
C SER A 129 0.09 -0.98 -6.71
N CYS A 130 0.61 -0.05 -7.52
CA CYS A 130 0.53 1.38 -7.25
C CYS A 130 -0.88 2.00 -7.42
N ARG A 131 -1.78 1.35 -8.19
CA ARG A 131 -3.15 1.85 -8.41
C ARG A 131 -4.08 1.44 -7.29
N ILE A 132 -3.90 0.22 -6.81
CA ILE A 132 -4.78 -0.38 -5.80
C ILE A 132 -4.33 -0.05 -4.37
N TYR A 133 -3.11 0.45 -4.17
CA TYR A 133 -2.60 0.76 -2.84
C TYR A 133 -3.28 1.99 -2.19
N PRO A 134 -3.69 1.91 -0.90
CA PRO A 134 -3.75 0.69 -0.09
C PRO A 134 -4.98 -0.16 -0.46
N MET A 135 -4.77 -1.46 -0.64
CA MET A 135 -5.83 -2.44 -0.87
C MET A 135 -6.14 -3.13 0.46
N PHE A 136 -7.39 -3.08 0.88
CA PHE A 136 -7.86 -3.78 2.09
C PHE A 136 -8.73 -4.99 1.75
N THR A 137 -9.39 -5.00 0.60
CA THR A 137 -10.34 -6.03 0.16
C THR A 137 -10.14 -6.27 -1.35
N PRO A 138 -10.56 -7.43 -1.89
CA PRO A 138 -11.12 -8.59 -1.20
C PRO A 138 -10.03 -9.36 -0.40
N ASP A 139 -10.45 -10.04 0.66
CA ASP A 139 -9.63 -10.80 1.61
C ASP A 139 -8.69 -9.95 2.48
N PHE A 140 -9.28 -9.25 3.44
CA PHE A 140 -8.52 -8.43 4.39
C PHE A 140 -7.48 -9.23 5.17
N ARG A 141 -7.73 -10.51 5.48
CA ARG A 141 -6.78 -11.36 6.21
C ARG A 141 -5.50 -11.57 5.41
N TRP A 142 -5.62 -11.74 4.09
CA TRP A 142 -4.46 -11.86 3.22
C TRP A 142 -3.60 -10.58 3.16
N THR A 143 -4.22 -9.41 3.35
CA THR A 143 -3.52 -8.11 3.33
C THR A 143 -2.89 -7.70 4.67
N LEU A 144 -2.98 -8.51 5.73
CA LEU A 144 -2.60 -8.08 7.08
C LEU A 144 -1.14 -7.67 7.20
N GLU A 145 -0.22 -8.40 6.59
CA GLU A 145 1.22 -8.07 6.65
C GLU A 145 1.49 -6.69 6.02
N ASP A 146 1.01 -6.48 4.80
CA ASP A 146 1.15 -5.21 4.07
C ASP A 146 0.42 -4.06 4.76
N THR A 147 -0.80 -4.30 5.22
CA THR A 147 -1.62 -3.30 5.89
C THR A 147 -0.96 -2.86 7.18
N PHE A 148 -0.54 -3.79 8.05
CA PHE A 148 0.06 -3.44 9.32
C PHE A 148 1.47 -2.85 9.15
N GLY A 149 2.24 -3.34 8.18
CA GLY A 149 3.52 -2.71 7.78
C GLY A 149 3.35 -1.28 7.28
N GLY A 150 2.17 -0.95 6.72
CA GLY A 150 1.84 0.37 6.19
C GLY A 150 1.31 1.40 7.19
N ILE A 151 1.02 1.01 8.45
CA ILE A 151 0.36 1.89 9.45
C ILE A 151 1.16 3.17 9.69
N GLY A 152 2.48 3.05 9.88
CA GLY A 152 3.37 4.20 10.10
C GLY A 152 3.65 5.03 8.85
N LEU A 153 3.21 4.57 7.67
CA LEU A 153 3.56 5.16 6.38
C LEU A 153 2.39 5.91 5.75
N CYS A 154 1.19 5.34 5.83
CA CYS A 154 0.02 5.75 5.05
C CYS A 154 -1.11 6.27 5.96
N PRO A 155 -1.53 7.54 5.81
CA PRO A 155 -2.68 8.08 6.53
C PRO A 155 -3.96 7.27 6.37
N ILE A 156 -4.22 6.72 5.19
CA ILE A 156 -5.42 5.92 4.96
C ILE A 156 -5.39 4.66 5.83
N ILE A 157 -4.29 3.90 5.76
CA ILE A 157 -4.10 2.69 6.59
C ILE A 157 -4.23 3.01 8.08
N TYR A 158 -3.51 4.04 8.54
CA TYR A 158 -3.55 4.45 9.95
C TYR A 158 -4.99 4.70 10.43
N ASN A 159 -5.77 5.50 9.70
CA ASN A 159 -7.13 5.82 10.11
C ASN A 159 -8.06 4.60 10.00
N VAL A 160 -7.87 3.73 9.00
CA VAL A 160 -8.67 2.49 8.86
C VAL A 160 -8.44 1.57 10.03
N ILE A 161 -7.18 1.31 10.40
CA ILE A 161 -6.86 0.42 11.53
C ILE A 161 -7.32 1.00 12.86
N GLU A 162 -7.10 2.31 13.12
CA GLU A 162 -7.60 2.93 14.36
C GLU A 162 -9.14 2.89 14.44
N GLN A 163 -9.85 2.98 13.31
CA GLN A 163 -11.32 2.80 13.29
C GLN A 163 -11.75 1.36 13.49
N LEU A 164 -11.07 0.41 12.87
CA LEU A 164 -11.39 -1.00 13.01
C LEU A 164 -11.26 -1.43 14.48
N LYS A 165 -10.21 -0.98 15.18
CA LYS A 165 -10.02 -1.18 16.62
C LYS A 165 -11.23 -0.70 17.43
N ILE A 166 -11.71 0.52 17.16
CA ILE A 166 -12.89 1.10 17.83
C ILE A 166 -14.15 0.28 17.55
N GLN A 167 -14.39 -0.10 16.29
CA GLN A 167 -15.58 -0.86 15.89
C GLN A 167 -15.61 -2.26 16.53
N LEU A 168 -14.44 -2.86 16.75
CA LEU A 168 -14.29 -4.18 17.36
C LEU A 168 -14.16 -4.13 18.88
N GLY A 169 -14.14 -2.94 19.49
CA GLY A 169 -14.02 -2.77 20.94
C GLY A 169 -12.66 -3.19 21.49
N TRP A 170 -11.60 -3.06 20.69
CA TRP A 170 -10.21 -3.22 21.10
C TRP A 170 -9.78 -2.15 22.09
#